data_AF-A0A829Q7F4-F1
#
_entry.id   AF-A0A829Q7F4-F1
#
_cell.length_a   1.000
_cell.length_b   1.000
_cell.length_c   1.000
_cell.angle_alpha   90.00
_cell.angle_beta   90.00
_cell.angle_gamma   90.00
#
_symmetry.space_group_name_H-M   'P 1'
#
loop_
_entity.id
_entity.type
_entity.pdbx_description
1 polymer ?
#
loop_
_entity_poly.entity_id
_entity_poly.type
_entity_poly.pdbx_seq_one_letter_code
_entity_poly.pdbx_strand_id
1 'polypeptide(L)'
;MRSEQSHFIRLFLTEAQSDRCAICGGASSWQGSPLVFVLDHVDGNPANNCRDNLRLVCPNCDSQLPTYKSRNRGNGRSSRRRRYADGKSY
;
A
#
# COMPACT_ATOMS: atom_id res chain seq x y z
N MET A 1 7.61 17.80 2.87
CA MET A 1 7.38 18.05 1.42
C MET A 1 7.08 16.71 0.76
N ARG A 2 5.93 16.57 0.08
CA ARG A 2 5.61 15.36 -0.70
C ARG A 2 6.51 15.39 -1.95
N SER A 3 7.04 14.24 -2.36
CA SER A 3 7.79 14.12 -3.62
C SER A 3 6.99 14.71 -4.78
N GLU A 4 7.61 15.61 -5.55
CA GLU A 4 7.04 16.30 -6.73
C GLU A 4 6.68 15.33 -7.87
N GLN A 5 7.10 14.06 -7.79
CA GLN A 5 6.66 13.02 -8.72
C GLN A 5 5.40 12.36 -8.18
N SER A 6 4.25 12.96 -8.51
CA SER A 6 2.96 12.35 -8.23
C SER A 6 2.82 11.04 -9.02
N HIS A 7 2.82 9.91 -8.31
CA HIS A 7 2.55 8.62 -8.91
C HIS A 7 1.08 8.58 -9.31
N PHE A 8 0.76 8.66 -10.60
CA PHE A 8 -0.60 8.83 -11.14
C PHE A 8 -1.65 7.92 -10.47
N ILE A 9 -1.30 6.65 -10.22
CA ILE A 9 -2.17 5.67 -9.53
C ILE A 9 -2.59 6.16 -8.13
N ARG A 10 -1.67 6.76 -7.37
CA ARG A 10 -1.98 7.24 -6.02
C ARG A 10 -2.91 8.45 -6.08
N LEU A 11 -2.70 9.38 -7.00
CA LEU A 11 -3.60 10.51 -7.20
C LEU A 11 -5.02 10.04 -7.55
N PHE A 12 -5.11 9.14 -8.53
CA PHE A 12 -6.39 8.58 -8.98
C PHE A 12 -7.15 7.88 -7.83
N LEU A 13 -6.46 7.08 -7.02
CA LEU A 13 -7.07 6.41 -5.88
C LEU A 13 -7.44 7.38 -4.75
N THR A 14 -6.63 8.41 -4.51
CA THR A 14 -6.95 9.45 -3.51
C THR A 14 -8.24 10.18 -3.88
N GLU A 15 -8.39 10.59 -5.13
CA GLU A 15 -9.60 11.24 -5.63
C GLU A 15 -10.81 10.31 -5.55
N ALA A 16 -10.68 9.08 -6.07
CA ALA A 16 -11.75 8.09 -6.06
C ALA A 16 -12.20 7.66 -4.65
N GLN A 17 -11.34 7.81 -3.64
CA GLN A 17 -11.66 7.50 -2.24
C GLN A 17 -11.94 8.74 -1.39
N SER A 18 -12.06 9.93 -2.00
CA SER A 18 -12.28 11.20 -1.29
C SER A 18 -11.28 11.46 -0.16
N ASP A 19 -10.00 11.12 -0.41
CA ASP A 19 -8.90 11.25 0.54
C ASP A 19 -9.14 10.55 1.89
N ARG A 20 -9.83 9.40 1.86
CA ARG A 20 -10.14 8.58 3.04
C ARG A 20 -9.64 7.15 2.92
N CYS A 21 -9.44 6.52 4.08
CA CYS A 21 -9.12 5.10 4.17
C CYS A 21 -10.26 4.25 3.58
N ALA A 22 -9.94 3.34 2.66
CA ALA A 22 -10.91 2.45 2.02
C ALA A 22 -11.59 1.45 2.97
N ILE A 23 -11.00 1.22 4.16
CA ILE A 23 -11.52 0.25 5.14
C ILE A 23 -12.37 0.93 6.20
N CYS A 24 -11.83 1.95 6.88
CA CYS A 24 -12.50 2.58 8.02
C CYS A 24 -13.12 3.95 7.72
N GLY A 25 -12.95 4.50 6.51
CA GLY A 25 -13.41 5.85 6.17
C GLY A 25 -12.68 7.00 6.88
N GLY A 26 -11.64 6.69 7.66
CA GLY A 26 -10.84 7.66 8.40
C GLY A 26 -10.18 8.69 7.49
N ALA A 27 -10.06 9.92 7.98
CA ALA A 27 -9.46 11.04 7.26
C ALA A 27 -7.94 10.84 7.03
N SER A 28 -7.40 11.61 6.09
CA SER A 28 -5.97 11.68 5.79
C SER A 28 -5.14 12.48 6.82
N SER A 29 -5.67 12.70 8.02
CA SER A 29 -4.97 13.39 9.12
C SER A 29 -5.18 12.69 10.47
N TRP A 30 -4.18 12.80 11.33
CA TRP A 30 -4.18 12.30 12.70
C TRP A 30 -3.39 13.25 13.60
N GLN A 31 -3.99 13.67 14.72
CA GLN A 31 -3.41 14.65 15.66
C GLN A 31 -2.85 15.90 14.96
N GLY A 32 -3.64 16.46 14.03
CA GLY A 32 -3.27 17.67 13.28
C GLY A 32 -2.19 17.47 12.21
N SER A 33 -1.66 16.26 12.05
CA SER A 33 -0.62 15.93 11.06
C SER A 33 -1.16 15.06 9.93
N PRO A 34 -0.67 15.20 8.68
CA PRO A 34 -1.10 14.33 7.58
C PRO A 34 -0.69 12.87 7.79
N LEU A 35 -1.61 11.94 7.54
CA LEU A 35 -1.35 10.52 7.44
C LEU A 35 -0.88 10.16 6.03
N VAL A 36 0.09 9.25 5.95
CA VAL A 36 0.46 8.61 4.70
C VAL A 36 -0.34 7.33 4.56
N PHE A 37 -1.26 7.29 3.59
CA PHE A 37 -1.96 6.05 3.26
C PHE A 37 -1.04 5.06 2.52
N VAL A 38 -1.19 3.79 2.85
CA VAL A 38 -0.50 2.67 2.22
C VAL A 38 -1.29 2.27 0.97
N LEU A 39 -0.60 2.06 -0.14
CA LEU A 39 -1.19 1.42 -1.32
C LEU A 39 -1.21 -0.09 -1.06
N ASP A 40 -2.40 -0.63 -0.91
CA ASP A 40 -2.65 -2.03 -0.59
C ASP A 40 -3.22 -2.76 -1.81
N HIS A 41 -2.70 -3.96 -2.04
CA HIS A 41 -3.25 -4.94 -2.98
C HIS A 41 -4.16 -5.87 -2.18
N VAL A 42 -5.46 -5.87 -2.48
CA VAL A 42 -6.47 -6.61 -1.71
C VAL A 42 -6.14 -8.10 -1.62
N ASP A 43 -5.64 -8.69 -2.72
CA ASP A 43 -5.20 -10.09 -2.79
C ASP A 43 -3.74 -10.33 -2.32
N GLY A 44 -3.01 -9.27 -1.98
CA GLY A 44 -1.60 -9.34 -1.62
C GLY A 44 -0.65 -9.65 -2.78
N ASN A 45 -1.12 -9.75 -4.03
CA ASN A 45 -0.30 -10.00 -5.20
C ASN A 45 0.19 -8.67 -5.82
N PRO A 46 1.50 -8.35 -5.73
CA PRO A 46 2.05 -7.09 -6.24
C PRO A 46 2.00 -6.96 -7.77
N ALA A 47 1.70 -8.03 -8.50
CA ALA A 47 1.56 -8.00 -9.96
C ALA A 47 0.12 -7.68 -10.42
N ASN A 48 -0.88 -7.83 -9.54
CA ASN A 48 -2.28 -7.58 -9.87
C ASN A 48 -2.63 -6.10 -9.68
N ASN A 49 -2.39 -5.29 -10.71
CA ASN A 49 -2.62 -3.84 -10.66
C ASN A 49 -4.01 -3.41 -11.16
N CYS A 50 -4.98 -4.33 -11.19
CA CYS A 50 -6.35 -4.00 -11.54
C CYS A 50 -6.95 -3.02 -10.52
N ARG A 51 -7.77 -2.07 -11.00
CA ARG A 51 -8.35 -1.01 -10.16
C ARG A 51 -9.08 -1.56 -8.93
N ASP A 52 -9.83 -2.64 -9.07
CA ASP A 52 -10.61 -3.22 -7.98
C ASP A 52 -9.74 -3.94 -6.94
N ASN A 53 -8.50 -4.28 -7.31
CA ASN A 53 -7.53 -4.89 -6.41
C ASN A 53 -6.67 -3.85 -5.67
N LEU A 54 -6.75 -2.57 -6.02
CA LEU A 54 -5.95 -1.51 -5.41
C LEU A 54 -6.81 -0.63 -4.50
N ARG A 55 -6.31 -0.34 -3.31
CA ARG A 55 -6.92 0.60 -2.38
C ARG A 55 -5.88 1.37 -1.56
N LEU A 56 -6.25 2.57 -1.11
CA LEU A 56 -5.47 3.30 -0.11
C LEU A 56 -6.05 3.03 1.29
N VAL A 57 -5.19 2.58 2.21
CA VAL A 57 -5.57 2.25 3.60
C VAL A 57 -4.72 3.05 4.58
N CYS A 58 -5.28 3.40 5.74
CA CYS A 58 -4.52 4.06 6.80
C CYS A 58 -3.56 3.08 7.50
N PRO A 59 -2.50 3.57 8.17
CA PRO A 59 -1.53 2.70 8.85
C PRO A 59 -2.16 1.75 9.89
N ASN A 60 -3.22 2.20 10.56
CA ASN A 60 -3.91 1.39 11.57
C ASN A 60 -4.66 0.21 10.93
N CYS A 61 -5.34 0.42 9.80
CA CYS A 61 -6.00 -0.66 9.08
C CYS A 61 -4.98 -1.58 8.39
N ASP A 62 -3.92 -1.04 7.79
CA ASP A 62 -2.83 -1.81 7.19
C ASP A 62 -2.24 -2.83 8.17
N SER A 63 -1.96 -2.40 9.42
CA SER A 63 -1.39 -3.27 10.46
C SER A 63 -2.25 -4.49 10.83
N GLN A 64 -3.54 -4.42 10.53
CA GLN A 64 -4.53 -5.47 10.82
C GLN A 64 -4.77 -6.40 9.63
N LEU A 65 -4.22 -6.09 8.44
CA LEU A 65 -4.41 -6.93 7.27
C LEU A 65 -3.72 -8.30 7.43
N PRO A 66 -4.33 -9.37 6.88
CA PRO A 66 -3.68 -10.68 6.77
C PRO A 66 -2.36 -10.62 5.97
N THR A 67 -2.23 -9.64 5.08
CA THR A 67 -1.06 -9.41 4.22
C THR A 67 -0.02 -8.48 4.85
N TYR A 68 -0.20 -8.01 6.08
CA TYR A 68 0.71 -7.05 6.69
C TYR A 68 2.16 -7.57 6.81
N LYS A 69 3.10 -6.84 6.20
CA LYS A 69 4.55 -7.12 6.23
C LYS A 69 4.88 -8.59 5.91
N SER A 70 5.50 -9.30 6.85
CA SER A 70 5.96 -10.68 6.70
C SER A 70 4.83 -11.72 6.75
N ARG A 71 3.58 -11.29 6.94
CA ARG A 71 2.40 -12.16 6.88
C ARG A 71 2.03 -12.54 5.44
N ASN A 72 2.35 -11.70 4.45
CA ASN A 72 2.14 -11.98 3.03
C ASN A 72 3.20 -12.94 2.44
N ARG A 73 3.34 -14.12 3.05
CA ARG A 73 4.32 -15.13 2.65
C ARG A 73 3.88 -15.79 1.34
N GLY A 74 4.83 -15.96 0.41
CA GLY A 74 4.57 -16.62 -0.86
C GLY A 74 4.08 -15.69 -1.98
N ASN A 75 3.39 -14.59 -1.67
CA ASN A 75 2.86 -13.66 -2.68
C ASN A 75 3.76 -12.44 -2.94
N GLY A 76 4.90 -12.34 -2.24
CA GLY A 76 5.87 -11.26 -2.47
C GLY A 76 6.50 -11.32 -3.87
N ARG A 77 7.19 -10.23 -4.26
CA ARG A 77 7.86 -10.15 -5.57
C ARG A 77 8.93 -11.23 -5.71
N SER A 78 8.77 -12.12 -6.68
CA SER A 78 9.69 -13.24 -6.95
C SER A 78 11.13 -12.80 -7.17
N SER A 79 11.33 -11.66 -7.85
CA SER A 79 12.64 -11.04 -8.07
C SER A 79 13.37 -10.68 -6.78
N ARG A 80 12.64 -10.24 -5.74
CA ARG A 80 13.24 -9.96 -4.41
C ARG A 80 13.67 -11.24 -3.71
N ARG A 81 12.83 -12.29 -3.76
CA ARG A 81 13.16 -13.60 -3.19
C ARG A 81 14.43 -14.18 -3.82
N ARG A 82 14.56 -14.10 -5.14
CA ARG A 82 15.77 -14.54 -5.86
C ARG A 82 17.00 -13.75 -5.44
N ARG A 83 16.90 -12.42 -5.36
CA ARG A 83 18.00 -11.58 -4.87
C ARG A 83 18.49 -11.96 -3.47
N TYR A 84 17.58 -12.27 -2.54
CA TYR A 84 17.94 -12.72 -1.19
C TYR A 84 18.60 -14.10 -1.20
N ALA A 85 18.11 -15.03 -2.03
CA ALA A 85 18.73 -16.35 -2.21
C ALA A 85 20.15 -16.24 -2.79
N ASP A 86 20.39 -15.26 -3.67
CA ASP A 86 21.70 -14.98 -4.26
C ASP A 86 22.64 -14.17 -3.34
N GLY A 87 22.24 -13.88 -2.09
CA GLY A 87 23.05 -13.08 -1.15
C GLY A 87 23.15 -11.58 -1.46
N LYS A 88 22.33 -11.05 -2.39
CA LYS A 88 22.39 -9.65 -2.87
C LYS A 88 21.51 -8.71 -2.04
N SER A 89 21.75 -8.70 -0.72
CA SER A 89 21.06 -7.85 0.26
C SER A 89 21.79 -6.51 0.40
N TYR A 90 21.29 -5.46 -0.26
CA TYR A 90 21.67 -4.06 -0.09
C TYR A 90 20.50 -3.17 -0.49
#